data_AF-A0A8H9ZRJ1-F1
#
_entry.id   AF-A0A8H9ZRJ1-F1
#
_cell.length_a   1.000
_cell.length_b   1.000
_cell.length_c   1.000
_cell.angle_alpha   90.00
_cell.angle_beta   90.00
_cell.angle_gamma   90.00
#
_symmetry.space_group_name_H-M   'P 1'
#
loop_
_entity.id
_entity.type
_entity.pdbx_description
1 polymer ?
#
loop_
_entity_poly.entity_id
_entity_poly.type
_entity_poly.pdbx_seq_one_letter_code
_entity_poly.pdbx_strand_id
1 'polypeptide(L)'
;MVLKKSEVSQLDSLAKAIRLLEYDANKYTITHLYGRKVADRLEYRKGVNTRSGVGSWLGEKSAMLLSNVVVNNAIHIFGYEPQNPTESTKEMDFNALVDLLIQTGYSPEYYPLQVNRIVQVLNGMSEADYKDYCLVCKKPFIHAPDKYDSCPTCSAKKCKVAIMRYSQPVVPFE
;
A
#
# COMPACT_ATOMS: atom_id res chain seq x y z
N MET A 1 -34.27 -9.94 -16.40
CA MET A 1 -33.49 -10.88 -15.58
C MET A 1 -32.91 -10.09 -14.40
N VAL A 2 -33.37 -10.32 -13.17
CA VAL A 2 -32.90 -9.57 -11.99
C VAL A 2 -31.82 -10.40 -11.31
N LEU A 3 -30.57 -9.94 -11.39
CA LEU A 3 -29.45 -10.57 -10.69
C LEU A 3 -29.61 -10.35 -9.18
N LYS A 4 -29.38 -11.40 -8.37
CA LYS A 4 -29.45 -11.27 -6.92
C LYS A 4 -28.27 -10.43 -6.43
N LYS A 5 -28.47 -9.61 -5.39
CA LYS A 5 -27.42 -8.74 -4.79
C LYS A 5 -26.13 -9.52 -4.44
N SER A 6 -26.26 -10.77 -4.01
CA SER A 6 -25.13 -11.68 -3.73
C SER A 6 -24.34 -12.08 -4.98
N GLU A 7 -25.01 -12.26 -6.12
CA GLU A 7 -24.37 -12.60 -7.40
C GLU A 7 -23.59 -11.40 -7.95
N VAL A 8 -24.17 -10.19 -7.85
CA VAL A 8 -23.50 -8.94 -8.23
C VAL A 8 -22.24 -8.71 -7.39
N SER A 9 -22.30 -8.93 -6.07
CA SER A 9 -21.14 -8.81 -5.18
C SER A 9 -20.03 -9.83 -5.49
N GLN A 10 -20.40 -11.05 -5.86
CA GLN A 10 -19.43 -12.06 -6.29
C GLN A 10 -18.77 -11.72 -7.63
N LEU A 11 -19.53 -11.16 -8.57
CA LEU A 11 -19.01 -10.71 -9.87
C LEU A 11 -18.06 -9.51 -9.70
N ASP A 12 -18.41 -8.55 -8.84
CA ASP A 12 -17.55 -7.41 -8.51
C ASP A 12 -16.22 -7.87 -7.89
N SER A 13 -16.28 -8.81 -6.95
CA SER A 13 -15.08 -9.40 -6.32
C SER A 13 -14.21 -10.14 -7.35
N LEU A 14 -14.83 -10.86 -8.29
CA LEU A 14 -14.12 -11.54 -9.37
C LEU A 14 -13.44 -10.54 -10.31
N ALA A 15 -14.15 -9.48 -10.73
CA ALA A 15 -13.61 -8.45 -11.61
C ALA A 15 -12.41 -7.73 -10.96
N LYS A 16 -12.53 -7.35 -9.69
CA LYS A 16 -11.45 -6.79 -8.88
C LYS A 16 -10.25 -7.74 -8.78
N ALA A 17 -10.50 -9.02 -8.53
CA ALA A 17 -9.43 -10.01 -8.47
C ALA A 17 -8.70 -10.21 -9.81
N ILE A 18 -9.43 -10.18 -10.94
CA ILE A 18 -8.85 -10.29 -12.28
C ILE A 18 -7.91 -9.11 -12.57
N ARG A 19 -8.28 -7.88 -12.18
CA ARG A 19 -7.39 -6.71 -12.32
C ARG A 19 -6.05 -6.92 -11.61
N LEU A 20 -6.06 -7.52 -10.43
CA LEU A 20 -4.81 -7.79 -9.71
C LEU A 20 -3.94 -8.86 -10.40
N LEU A 21 -4.50 -9.75 -11.22
CA LEU A 21 -3.72 -10.71 -12.01
C LEU A 21 -2.89 -10.03 -13.11
N GLU A 22 -3.32 -8.87 -13.61
CA GLU A 22 -2.55 -8.06 -14.56
C GLU A 22 -1.22 -7.58 -13.95
N TYR A 23 -1.16 -7.53 -12.61
CA TYR A 23 0.02 -7.19 -11.82
C TYR A 23 0.66 -8.42 -11.15
N ASP A 24 0.47 -9.60 -11.76
CA ASP A 24 1.03 -10.89 -11.33
C ASP A 24 0.64 -11.30 -9.89
N ALA A 25 -0.55 -10.91 -9.42
CA ALA A 25 -1.08 -11.41 -8.14
C ALA A 25 -1.18 -12.94 -8.15
N ASN A 26 -0.62 -13.57 -7.12
CA ASN A 26 -0.65 -15.02 -6.98
C ASN A 26 -1.91 -15.49 -6.23
N LYS A 27 -2.12 -16.82 -6.23
CA LYS A 27 -3.28 -17.43 -5.58
C LYS A 27 -3.39 -17.10 -4.09
N TYR A 28 -2.27 -16.96 -3.39
CA TYR A 28 -2.27 -16.59 -1.97
C TYR A 28 -2.82 -15.17 -1.76
N THR A 29 -2.32 -14.20 -2.53
CA THR A 29 -2.78 -12.80 -2.49
C THR A 29 -4.27 -12.69 -2.79
N ILE A 30 -4.76 -13.34 -3.84
CA ILE A 30 -6.19 -13.33 -4.17
C ILE A 30 -7.03 -14.01 -3.09
N THR A 31 -6.55 -15.13 -2.55
CA THR A 31 -7.24 -15.85 -1.45
C THR A 31 -7.36 -14.97 -0.22
N HIS A 32 -6.31 -14.23 0.11
CA HIS A 32 -6.30 -13.34 1.26
C HIS A 32 -7.27 -12.16 1.09
N LEU A 33 -7.24 -11.48 -0.06
CA LEU A 33 -8.04 -10.29 -0.33
C LEU A 33 -9.52 -10.59 -0.62
N TYR A 34 -9.82 -11.58 -1.46
CA TYR A 34 -11.18 -11.84 -1.96
C TYR A 34 -11.76 -13.19 -1.52
N GLY A 35 -10.98 -13.98 -0.78
CA GLY A 35 -11.38 -15.28 -0.29
C GLY A 35 -11.17 -16.42 -1.29
N ARG A 36 -11.13 -17.64 -0.73
CA ARG A 36 -10.83 -18.87 -1.47
C ARG A 36 -11.77 -19.14 -2.65
N LYS A 37 -13.07 -18.84 -2.51
CA LYS A 37 -14.07 -19.07 -3.57
C LYS A 37 -13.77 -18.27 -4.84
N VAL A 38 -13.29 -17.04 -4.70
CA VAL A 38 -12.86 -16.21 -5.84
C VAL A 38 -11.55 -16.75 -6.37
N ALA A 39 -10.60 -17.04 -5.49
CA ALA A 39 -9.27 -17.50 -5.88
C ALA A 39 -9.28 -18.82 -6.66
N ASP A 40 -10.15 -19.77 -6.31
CA ASP A 40 -10.27 -21.07 -6.99
C ASP A 40 -10.92 -20.97 -8.38
N ARG A 41 -11.54 -19.83 -8.73
CA ARG A 41 -12.16 -19.59 -10.05
C ARG A 41 -11.23 -18.93 -11.07
N LEU A 42 -10.01 -18.57 -10.67
CA LEU A 42 -9.06 -17.86 -11.50
C LEU A 42 -7.93 -18.77 -11.95
N GLU A 43 -7.39 -18.47 -13.13
CA GLU A 43 -6.16 -19.09 -13.63
C GLU A 43 -4.97 -18.19 -13.30
N TYR A 44 -3.89 -18.80 -12.79
CA TYR A 44 -2.69 -18.09 -12.38
C TYR A 44 -1.54 -18.44 -13.30
N ARG A 45 -0.76 -17.42 -13.68
CA ARG A 45 0.53 -17.64 -14.34
C ARG A 45 1.43 -18.48 -13.42
N LYS A 46 2.21 -19.39 -14.00
CA LYS A 46 3.26 -20.11 -13.28
C LYS A 46 4.37 -19.11 -12.93
N GLY A 47 4.28 -18.52 -11.73
CA GLY A 47 5.24 -17.55 -11.24
C GLY A 47 6.53 -18.19 -10.72
N VAL A 48 7.61 -17.41 -10.73
CA VAL A 48 8.84 -17.72 -10.01
C VAL A 48 8.58 -17.49 -8.52
N ASN A 49 8.58 -18.56 -7.72
CA ASN A 49 8.53 -18.45 -6.27
C ASN A 49 9.82 -17.80 -5.76
N THR A 50 9.82 -16.48 -5.56
CA THR A 50 10.90 -15.83 -4.83
C THR A 50 10.71 -16.08 -3.34
N ARG A 51 11.47 -17.03 -2.80
CA ARG A 51 11.50 -17.40 -1.36
C ARG A 51 12.06 -16.30 -0.44
N SER A 52 12.51 -15.17 -0.99
CA SER A 52 13.01 -14.05 -0.20
C SER A 52 11.90 -13.52 0.71
N GLY A 53 12.18 -13.37 2.01
CA GLY A 53 11.25 -12.81 2.99
C GLY A 53 11.08 -11.29 2.82
N VAL A 54 10.12 -10.71 3.52
CA VAL A 54 9.85 -9.26 3.49
C VAL A 54 11.09 -8.45 3.92
N GLY A 55 11.88 -8.95 4.88
CA GLY A 55 13.12 -8.29 5.30
C GLY A 55 14.15 -8.13 4.18
N SER A 56 14.40 -9.19 3.39
CA SER A 56 15.30 -9.10 2.23
C SER A 56 14.77 -8.17 1.15
N TRP A 57 13.45 -8.11 0.95
CA TRP A 57 12.83 -7.16 0.02
C TRP A 57 13.05 -5.72 0.47
N LEU A 58 12.86 -5.44 1.75
CA LEU A 58 13.02 -4.09 2.30
C LEU A 58 14.47 -3.63 2.44
N GLY A 59 15.44 -4.53 2.28
CA GLY A 59 16.85 -4.15 2.11
C GLY A 59 17.11 -3.39 0.81
N GLU A 60 16.27 -3.55 -0.22
CA GLU A 60 16.38 -2.80 -1.46
C GLU A 60 15.79 -1.40 -1.31
N LYS A 61 16.56 -0.36 -1.66
CA LYS A 61 16.15 1.05 -1.48
C LYS A 61 14.83 1.38 -2.19
N SER A 62 14.64 0.89 -3.41
CA SER A 62 13.40 1.10 -4.20
C SER A 62 12.19 0.42 -3.55
N ALA A 63 12.35 -0.82 -3.09
CA ALA A 63 11.35 -1.59 -2.39
C ALA A 63 10.94 -0.93 -1.07
N MET A 64 11.91 -0.44 -0.30
CA MET A 64 11.67 0.30 0.94
C MET A 64 10.88 1.58 0.69
N LEU A 65 11.26 2.38 -0.32
CA LEU A 65 10.53 3.60 -0.68
C LEU A 65 9.09 3.31 -1.12
N LEU A 66 8.88 2.32 -1.99
CA LEU A 66 7.55 1.87 -2.39
C LEU A 66 6.73 1.43 -1.17
N SER A 67 7.34 0.62 -0.30
CA SER A 67 6.67 0.08 0.89
C SER A 67 6.29 1.20 1.86
N ASN A 68 7.11 2.24 2.01
CA ASN A 68 6.79 3.39 2.83
C ASN A 68 5.61 4.19 2.26
N VAL A 69 5.58 4.39 0.94
CA VAL A 69 4.44 5.04 0.25
C VAL A 69 3.16 4.22 0.41
N VAL A 70 3.23 2.90 0.22
CA VAL A 70 2.12 1.95 0.42
C VAL A 70 1.57 2.06 1.83
N VAL A 71 2.41 1.90 2.86
CA VAL A 71 1.99 1.91 4.27
C VAL A 71 1.40 3.26 4.64
N ASN A 72 2.05 4.35 4.22
CA ASN A 72 1.58 5.70 4.49
C ASN A 72 0.20 5.95 3.87
N ASN A 73 -0.02 5.60 2.60
CA ASN A 73 -1.30 5.78 1.95
C ASN A 73 -2.38 4.84 2.53
N ALA A 74 -2.04 3.58 2.80
CA ALA A 74 -2.97 2.65 3.45
C ALA A 74 -3.50 3.26 4.77
N ILE A 75 -2.61 3.76 5.62
CA ILE A 75 -2.95 4.31 6.94
C ILE A 75 -3.70 5.65 6.85
N HIS A 76 -3.33 6.52 5.91
CA HIS A 76 -3.82 7.91 5.86
C HIS A 76 -5.00 8.14 4.91
N ILE A 77 -5.21 7.25 3.94
CA ILE A 77 -6.26 7.37 2.92
C ILE A 77 -7.28 6.22 3.04
N PHE A 78 -6.80 4.99 3.21
CA PHE A 78 -7.65 3.79 3.13
C PHE A 78 -8.05 3.21 4.48
N GLY A 79 -7.81 3.92 5.59
CA GLY A 79 -8.26 3.51 6.92
C GLY A 79 -7.56 2.27 7.49
N TYR A 80 -6.42 1.87 6.94
CA TYR A 80 -5.67 0.69 7.39
C TYR A 80 -5.21 0.84 8.84
N GLU A 81 -5.49 -0.17 9.68
CA GLU A 81 -5.07 -0.25 11.09
C GLU A 81 -3.87 -1.21 11.26
N PRO A 82 -2.66 -0.69 11.53
CA PRO A 82 -1.45 -1.51 11.67
C PRO A 82 -1.49 -2.48 12.87
N GLN A 83 -2.39 -2.29 13.83
CA GLN A 83 -2.60 -3.21 14.96
C GLN A 83 -3.28 -4.51 14.52
N ASN A 84 -4.13 -4.45 13.50
CA ASN A 84 -4.85 -5.59 12.92
C ASN A 84 -4.52 -5.70 11.42
N PRO A 85 -3.25 -5.94 11.06
CA PRO A 85 -2.77 -5.74 9.69
C PRO A 85 -3.43 -6.69 8.69
N THR A 86 -3.63 -7.95 9.05
CA THR A 86 -4.23 -8.97 8.18
C THR A 86 -5.71 -8.67 7.88
N GLU A 87 -6.46 -8.20 8.88
CA GLU A 87 -7.86 -7.82 8.71
C GLU A 87 -7.97 -6.50 7.93
N SER A 88 -7.15 -5.51 8.31
CA SER A 88 -7.11 -4.21 7.64
C SER A 88 -6.74 -4.31 6.15
N THR A 89 -5.78 -5.15 5.77
CA THR A 89 -5.42 -5.37 4.36
C THR A 89 -6.58 -5.98 3.58
N LYS A 90 -7.39 -6.82 4.22
CA LYS A 90 -8.53 -7.48 3.60
C LYS A 90 -9.74 -6.55 3.48
N GLU A 91 -9.96 -5.67 4.44
CA GLU A 91 -11.11 -4.76 4.48
C GLU A 91 -10.90 -3.48 3.66
N MET A 92 -9.66 -3.01 3.55
CA MET A 92 -9.36 -1.82 2.75
C MET A 92 -9.61 -2.08 1.26
N ASP A 93 -9.92 -1.01 0.51
CA ASP A 93 -10.02 -1.11 -0.95
C ASP A 93 -8.62 -1.20 -1.58
N PHE A 94 -8.10 -2.43 -1.63
CA PHE A 94 -6.77 -2.70 -2.16
C PHE A 94 -6.63 -2.29 -3.64
N ASN A 95 -7.68 -2.41 -4.46
CA ASN A 95 -7.60 -1.98 -5.86
C ASN A 95 -7.46 -0.47 -5.96
N ALA A 96 -8.21 0.28 -5.14
CA ALA A 96 -8.08 1.74 -5.12
C ALA A 96 -6.69 2.19 -4.66
N LEU A 97 -6.05 1.46 -3.73
CA LEU A 97 -4.65 1.68 -3.39
C LEU A 97 -3.72 1.42 -4.58
N VAL A 98 -3.89 0.31 -5.30
CA VAL A 98 -3.10 0.01 -6.51
C VAL A 98 -3.32 1.08 -7.59
N ASP A 99 -4.57 1.49 -7.82
CA ASP A 99 -4.92 2.54 -8.78
C ASP A 99 -4.25 3.87 -8.42
N LEU A 100 -4.22 4.24 -7.14
CA LEU A 100 -3.49 5.42 -6.65
C LEU A 100 -1.98 5.31 -6.91
N LEU A 101 -1.37 4.15 -6.67
CA LEU A 101 0.06 3.95 -6.93
C LEU A 101 0.37 4.11 -8.43
N ILE A 102 -0.47 3.55 -9.31
CA ILE A 102 -0.31 3.71 -10.76
C ILE A 102 -0.42 5.18 -11.17
N GLN A 103 -1.45 5.88 -10.69
CA GLN A 103 -1.66 7.30 -10.99
C GLN A 103 -0.53 8.20 -10.49
N THR A 104 0.20 7.76 -9.47
CA THR A 104 1.36 8.49 -8.91
C THR A 104 2.70 8.07 -9.54
N GLY A 105 2.68 7.20 -10.56
CA GLY A 105 3.85 6.85 -11.38
C GLY A 105 4.47 5.49 -11.08
N TYR A 106 3.90 4.69 -10.18
CA TYR A 106 4.30 3.31 -9.98
C TYR A 106 3.61 2.42 -11.03
N SER A 107 4.23 2.25 -12.20
CA SER A 107 3.71 1.39 -13.26
C SER A 107 4.59 0.14 -13.44
N PRO A 108 4.03 -0.95 -14.00
CA PRO A 108 4.81 -2.15 -14.36
C PRO A 108 6.06 -1.87 -15.20
N GLU A 109 6.07 -0.79 -15.97
CA GLU A 109 7.13 -0.45 -16.93
C GLU A 109 8.32 0.28 -16.30
N TYR A 110 8.08 1.16 -15.32
CA TYR A 110 9.12 2.01 -14.73
C TYR A 110 9.46 1.63 -13.28
N TYR A 111 8.46 1.26 -12.49
CA TYR A 111 8.59 0.86 -11.10
C TYR A 111 7.65 -0.31 -10.83
N PRO A 112 8.08 -1.56 -11.14
CA PRO A 112 7.18 -2.69 -11.20
C PRO A 112 6.43 -2.88 -9.88
N LEU A 113 5.11 -2.81 -9.98
CA LEU A 113 4.20 -3.03 -8.87
C LEU A 113 4.24 -4.50 -8.45
N GLN A 114 4.90 -4.78 -7.34
CA GLN A 114 4.95 -6.12 -6.77
C GLN A 114 3.78 -6.33 -5.79
N VAL A 115 2.55 -6.47 -6.31
CA VAL A 115 1.32 -6.57 -5.48
C VAL A 115 1.40 -7.64 -4.40
N ASN A 116 2.05 -8.77 -4.69
CA ASN A 116 2.26 -9.83 -3.71
C ASN A 116 3.15 -9.36 -2.54
N ARG A 117 4.20 -8.58 -2.83
CA ARG A 117 5.07 -7.99 -1.80
C ARG A 117 4.38 -6.91 -1.01
N ILE A 118 3.56 -6.09 -1.66
CA ILE A 118 2.74 -5.06 -1.03
C ILE A 118 1.84 -5.69 0.04
N VAL A 119 1.11 -6.77 -0.30
CA VAL A 119 0.28 -7.49 0.67
C VAL A 119 1.10 -8.09 1.81
N GLN A 120 2.27 -8.67 1.52
CA GLN A 120 3.16 -9.21 2.55
C GLN A 120 3.67 -8.13 3.51
N VAL A 121 4.05 -6.95 2.99
CA VAL A 121 4.50 -5.82 3.80
C VAL A 121 3.38 -5.35 4.72
N LEU A 122 2.19 -5.13 4.18
CA LEU A 122 1.03 -4.70 4.97
C LEU A 122 0.74 -5.74 6.06
N ASN A 123 0.57 -7.01 5.70
CA ASN A 123 0.27 -8.06 6.66
C ASN A 123 1.37 -8.26 7.73
N GLY A 124 2.63 -7.94 7.39
CA GLY A 124 3.77 -8.00 8.31
C GLY A 124 3.95 -6.78 9.21
N MET A 125 3.10 -5.74 9.12
CA MET A 125 3.30 -4.49 9.87
C MET A 125 3.25 -4.64 11.40
N SER A 126 2.58 -5.66 11.94
CA SER A 126 2.56 -5.93 13.38
C SER A 126 3.92 -6.39 13.92
N GLU A 127 4.71 -7.11 13.12
CA GLU A 127 5.95 -7.79 13.52
C GLU A 127 7.21 -7.21 12.86
N ALA A 128 7.05 -6.16 12.05
CA ALA A 128 8.13 -5.54 11.31
C ALA A 128 9.16 -4.84 12.21
N ASP A 129 10.40 -5.35 12.24
CA ASP A 129 11.57 -4.69 12.84
C ASP A 129 12.00 -3.41 12.11
N TYR A 130 11.49 -3.21 10.89
CA TYR A 130 11.79 -2.07 10.02
C TYR A 130 10.77 -0.94 10.15
N LYS A 131 9.90 -0.95 11.16
CA LYS A 131 8.93 0.13 11.40
C LYS A 131 9.41 1.06 12.51
N ASP A 132 9.12 2.33 12.33
CA ASP A 132 9.28 3.37 13.36
C ASP A 132 7.96 4.13 13.51
N TYR A 133 7.82 4.94 14.54
CA TYR A 133 6.60 5.66 14.86
C TYR A 133 6.77 7.15 14.62
N CYS A 134 5.89 7.73 13.80
CA CYS A 134 5.91 9.15 13.53
C CYS A 134 5.72 9.95 14.82
N LEU A 135 6.63 10.87 15.14
CA LEU A 135 6.54 11.64 16.37
C LEU A 135 5.31 12.55 16.42
N VAL A 136 4.74 12.91 15.26
CA VAL A 136 3.58 13.81 15.12
C VAL A 136 2.26 13.06 15.28
N CYS A 137 2.00 12.05 14.44
CA CYS A 137 0.71 11.35 14.41
C CYS A 137 0.70 10.02 15.15
N LYS A 138 1.86 9.59 15.68
CA LYS A 138 2.05 8.30 16.38
C LYS A 138 1.69 7.06 15.55
N LYS A 139 1.51 7.22 14.24
CA LYS A 139 1.28 6.12 13.31
C LYS A 139 2.61 5.52 12.83
N PRO A 140 2.68 4.20 12.63
CA PRO A 140 3.90 3.56 12.16
C PRO A 140 4.17 3.91 10.69
N PHE A 141 5.45 3.90 10.32
CA PHE A 141 5.93 4.02 8.96
C PHE A 141 7.18 3.15 8.80
N ILE A 142 7.58 2.86 7.57
CA ILE A 142 8.79 2.06 7.33
C ILE A 142 10.00 2.96 7.51
N HIS A 143 10.89 2.58 8.43
CA HIS A 143 12.11 3.27 8.76
C HIS A 143 13.05 3.26 7.55
N ALA A 144 13.45 4.45 7.09
CA ALA A 144 14.57 4.58 6.18
C ALA A 144 15.87 4.64 7.01
N PRO A 145 17.03 4.19 6.49
CA PRO A 145 18.33 4.28 7.19
C PRO A 145 18.66 5.70 7.64
N ASP A 146 18.14 6.69 6.92
CA ASP A 146 18.19 8.10 7.30
C ASP A 146 17.08 8.34 8.33
N LYS A 147 17.46 8.65 9.59
CA LYS A 147 16.52 8.86 10.69
C LYS A 147 15.56 10.01 10.39
N TYR A 148 14.32 9.70 10.04
CA TYR A 148 13.25 10.67 9.91
C TYR A 148 12.33 10.63 11.14
N ASP A 149 12.05 11.80 11.72
CA ASP A 149 11.19 11.93 12.90
C ASP A 149 9.68 11.88 12.57
N SER A 150 9.31 11.92 11.28
CA SER A 150 7.91 11.93 10.87
C SER A 150 7.64 11.17 9.58
N CYS A 151 6.45 10.54 9.52
CA CYS A 151 5.97 9.84 8.33
C CYS A 151 5.83 10.79 7.13
N PRO A 152 5.82 10.27 5.88
CA PRO A 152 5.72 11.07 4.66
C PRO A 152 4.58 12.11 4.69
N THR A 153 3.38 11.74 5.15
CA THR A 153 2.25 12.67 5.24
C THR A 153 2.51 13.83 6.22
N CYS A 154 3.08 13.55 7.40
CA CYS A 154 3.35 14.59 8.39
C CYS A 154 4.50 15.49 7.96
N SER A 155 5.54 14.91 7.35
CA SER A 155 6.67 15.66 6.78
C SER A 155 6.21 16.59 5.65
N ALA A 156 5.37 16.11 4.73
CA ALA A 156 4.80 16.94 3.66
C ALA A 156 3.95 18.11 4.19
N LYS A 157 3.15 17.88 5.25
CA LYS A 157 2.38 18.95 5.91
C LYS A 157 3.29 20.02 6.51
N LYS A 158 4.38 19.63 7.19
CA LYS A 158 5.38 20.57 7.73
C LYS A 158 6.01 21.40 6.60
N CYS A 159 6.42 20.77 5.50
CA CYS A 159 6.99 21.48 4.35
C CYS A 159 5.99 22.48 3.75
N LYS A 160 4.72 22.10 3.58
CA LYS A 160 3.68 23.00 3.07
C LYS A 160 3.53 24.24 3.96
N VAL A 161 3.51 24.08 5.28
CA VAL A 161 3.42 25.19 6.24
C VAL A 161 4.66 26.09 6.16
N ALA A 162 5.86 25.50 6.05
CA ALA A 162 7.09 26.26 5.89
C ALA A 162 7.07 27.08 4.59
N ILE A 163 6.72 26.48 3.46
CA ILE A 163 6.60 27.17 2.16
C ILE A 163 5.64 28.35 2.29
N MET A 164 4.44 28.14 2.83
CA MET A 164 3.46 29.22 3.01
C MET A 164 3.98 30.36 3.89
N ARG A 165 4.77 30.05 4.94
CA ARG A 165 5.35 31.07 5.83
C ARG A 165 6.42 31.90 5.14
N TYR A 166 7.31 31.26 4.38
CA TYR A 166 8.44 31.94 3.74
C TYR A 166 8.10 32.53 2.36
N SER A 167 6.94 32.21 1.79
CA SER A 167 6.44 32.80 0.56
C SER A 167 5.54 34.02 0.79
N GLN A 168 5.33 34.46 2.04
CA GLN A 168 4.55 35.67 2.30
C GLN A 168 5.35 36.88 1.80
N PRO A 169 4.72 37.80 1.04
CA PRO A 169 5.38 39.04 0.66
C PRO A 169 5.78 39.78 1.93
N VAL A 170 7.04 40.19 2.00
CA VAL A 170 7.54 41.03 3.09
C VAL A 170 6.76 42.33 3.01
N VAL A 171 5.90 42.61 3.99
CA VAL A 171 5.27 43.93 4.12
C VAL A 171 6.42 44.91 4.33
N PRO A 172 6.65 45.89 3.42
CA PRO A 172 7.65 46.91 3.68
C PRO A 172 7.24 47.62 4.97
N PHE A 173 8.13 47.67 5.95
CA PHE A 173 7.95 48.57 7.08
C PHE A 173 8.02 50.00 6.53
N GLU A 174 6.94 50.76 6.71
CA GLU A 174 6.89 52.21 6.45
C GLU A 174 7.84 52.98 7.38
#